data_AF-X1GDF2-F1
#
_entry.id   AF-X1GDF2-F1
#
_cell.length_a   1.000
_cell.length_b   1.000
_cell.length_c   1.000
_cell.angle_alpha   90.00
_cell.angle_beta   90.00
_cell.angle_gamma   90.00
#
_symmetry.space_group_name_H-M   'P 1'
#
loop_
_entity.id
_entity.type
_entity.pdbx_description
1 polymer ?
#
loop_
_entity_poly.entity_id
_entity_poly.type
_entity_poly.pdbx_seq_one_letter_code
_entity_poly.pdbx_strand_id
1 'polypeptide(L)'
;MKNMTHHIKINELTLKLVQKIIERNEYYKTKILKYDNGATVLDMTNASWSGGKLVGEICMGGLGTIDFASYNLDGHYLPCVNVYTSHPLIS
;
A
#
# COMPACT_ATOMS: atom_id res chain seq x y z
N MET A 1 28.87 9.12 -18.25
CA MET A 1 27.71 8.23 -18.03
C MET A 1 26.45 9.06 -18.20
N LYS A 2 25.58 8.73 -19.17
CA LYS A 2 24.27 9.41 -19.31
C LYS A 2 23.44 9.06 -18.07
N ASN A 3 23.05 10.06 -17.29
CA ASN A 3 22.02 9.92 -16.26
C ASN A 3 20.72 9.52 -16.96
N MET A 4 20.47 8.21 -17.01
CA MET A 4 19.20 7.67 -17.46
C MET A 4 18.24 7.80 -16.29
N THR A 5 17.69 8.99 -16.09
CA THR A 5 16.55 9.18 -15.18
C THR A 5 15.36 8.48 -15.79
N HIS A 6 15.21 7.19 -15.51
CA HIS A 6 13.95 6.48 -15.73
C HIS A 6 12.91 7.15 -14.84
N HIS A 7 12.04 7.96 -15.45
CA HIS A 7 11.00 8.67 -14.74
C HIS A 7 9.88 7.68 -14.37
N ILE A 8 9.99 7.07 -13.19
CA ILE A 8 8.97 6.17 -12.67
C ILE A 8 7.75 6.98 -12.26
N LYS A 9 6.58 6.61 -12.79
CA LYS A 9 5.30 7.27 -12.46
C LYS A 9 4.62 6.55 -11.29
N ILE A 10 5.07 6.82 -10.08
CA ILE A 10 4.62 6.12 -8.86
C ILE A 10 3.10 6.22 -8.65
N ASN A 11 2.47 7.34 -9.00
CA ASN A 11 1.01 7.49 -8.89
C ASN A 11 0.25 6.55 -9.83
N GLU A 12 0.72 6.35 -11.07
CA GLU A 12 0.10 5.44 -12.02
C GLU A 12 0.25 3.97 -11.59
N LEU A 13 1.39 3.61 -10.98
CA LEU A 13 1.59 2.29 -10.38
C LEU A 13 0.65 2.06 -9.20
N THR A 14 0.62 3.03 -8.29
CA THR A 14 -0.21 3.01 -7.08
C THR A 14 -1.70 2.96 -7.41
N LEU A 15 -2.13 3.63 -8.48
CA LEU A 15 -3.54 3.64 -8.91
C LEU A 15 -4.09 2.22 -9.13
N LYS A 16 -3.27 1.27 -9.59
CA LYS A 16 -3.69 -0.12 -9.78
C LYS A 16 -4.06 -0.80 -8.46
N LEU A 17 -3.33 -0.50 -7.39
CA LEU A 17 -3.63 -1.01 -6.05
C LEU A 17 -4.89 -0.37 -5.48
N VAL A 18 -5.08 0.94 -5.70
CA VAL A 18 -6.31 1.66 -5.33
C VAL A 18 -7.52 1.09 -6.07
N GLN A 19 -7.41 0.84 -7.37
CA GLN A 19 -8.47 0.22 -8.18
C GLN A 19 -8.83 -1.17 -7.66
N LYS A 20 -7.84 -1.99 -7.29
CA LYS A 20 -8.06 -3.29 -6.67
C LYS A 20 -8.87 -3.20 -5.37
N ILE A 21 -8.62 -2.18 -4.53
CA ILE A 21 -9.40 -1.94 -3.32
C ILE A 21 -10.84 -1.57 -3.68
N ILE A 22 -11.04 -0.67 -4.65
CA ILE A 22 -12.37 -0.23 -5.09
C ILE A 22 -13.19 -1.41 -5.64
N GLU A 23 -12.59 -2.22 -6.52
CA GLU A 23 -13.21 -3.39 -7.14
C GLU A 23 -13.59 -4.47 -6.12
N ARG A 24 -12.83 -4.57 -5.02
CA ARG A 24 -13.00 -5.60 -3.97
C ARG A 24 -13.32 -4.98 -2.62
N ASN A 25 -14.08 -3.88 -2.60
CA ASN A 25 -14.31 -3.08 -1.40
C ASN A 25 -14.94 -3.88 -0.24
N GLU A 26 -15.83 -4.83 -0.52
CA GLU A 26 -16.43 -5.70 0.50
C GLU A 26 -15.37 -6.58 1.17
N TYR A 27 -14.47 -7.17 0.38
CA TYR A 27 -13.37 -8.02 0.88
C TYR A 27 -12.40 -7.22 1.75
N TYR A 28 -12.07 -5.98 1.33
CA TYR A 28 -11.18 -5.10 2.08
C TYR A 28 -11.87 -4.30 3.18
N LYS A 29 -13.20 -4.45 3.34
CA LYS A 29 -14.04 -3.70 4.30
C LYS A 29 -13.85 -2.20 4.15
N THR A 30 -13.78 -1.74 2.90
CA THR A 30 -13.52 -0.35 2.53
C THR A 30 -14.82 0.39 2.29
N LYS A 31 -15.02 1.53 2.97
CA LYS A 31 -16.11 2.44 2.67
C LYS A 31 -15.64 3.47 1.64
N ILE A 32 -16.32 3.54 0.50
CA ILE A 32 -15.99 4.49 -0.57
C ILE A 32 -16.87 5.73 -0.44
N LEU A 33 -16.25 6.90 -0.33
CA LEU A 33 -16.90 8.20 -0.26
C LEU A 33 -16.51 9.02 -1.49
N LYS A 34 -17.50 9.48 -2.26
CA LYS A 34 -17.29 10.41 -3.38
C LYS A 34 -17.76 11.79 -2.96
N TYR A 35 -16.95 12.81 -3.24
CA TYR A 35 -17.25 14.20 -2.92
C TYR A 35 -17.58 14.99 -4.20
N ASP A 36 -18.31 16.09 -4.03
CA ASP A 36 -18.80 16.93 -5.14
C ASP A 36 -17.68 17.58 -5.96
N ASN A 37 -16.48 17.71 -5.37
CA ASN A 37 -15.28 18.19 -6.08
C ASN A 37 -14.58 17.11 -6.93
N GLY A 38 -15.16 15.91 -7.05
CA GLY A 38 -14.61 14.78 -7.80
C GLY A 38 -13.60 13.92 -7.03
N ALA A 39 -13.26 14.27 -5.79
CA ALA A 39 -12.38 13.45 -4.97
C ALA A 39 -13.07 12.15 -4.52
N THR A 40 -12.29 11.07 -4.44
CA THR A 40 -12.73 9.79 -3.88
C THR A 40 -11.88 9.47 -2.65
N VAL A 41 -12.53 9.25 -1.51
CA VAL A 41 -11.91 8.83 -0.26
C VAL A 41 -12.25 7.37 0.01
N LEU A 42 -11.23 6.58 0.27
CA LEU A 42 -11.35 5.18 0.68
C LEU A 42 -11.12 5.13 2.20
N ASP A 43 -12.20 5.01 2.96
CA ASP A 43 -12.13 4.81 4.40
C ASP A 43 -11.83 3.33 4.70
N MET A 44 -10.63 3.10 5.22
CA MET A 44 -10.06 1.79 5.53
C MET A 44 -10.08 1.48 7.04
N THR A 45 -10.87 2.19 7.85
CA THR A 45 -10.91 2.01 9.31
C THR A 45 -11.21 0.57 9.73
N ASN A 46 -12.07 -0.12 8.97
CA ASN A 46 -12.44 -1.52 9.22
C ASN A 46 -11.60 -2.53 8.43
N ALA A 47 -10.58 -2.06 7.70
CA ALA A 47 -9.73 -2.94 6.93
C ALA A 47 -8.91 -3.83 7.86
N SER A 48 -8.86 -5.12 7.54
CA SER A 48 -8.01 -6.08 8.28
C SER A 48 -6.56 -6.02 7.80
N TRP A 49 -5.74 -6.98 8.26
CA TRP A 49 -4.37 -7.22 7.79
C TRP A 49 -4.18 -6.99 6.29
N SER A 50 -4.96 -7.68 5.44
CA SER A 50 -4.81 -7.61 3.99
C SER A 50 -5.02 -6.21 3.40
N GLY A 51 -5.89 -5.39 4.00
CA GLY A 51 -6.07 -4.00 3.61
C GLY A 51 -4.95 -3.11 4.12
N GLY A 52 -4.46 -3.34 5.34
CA GLY A 52 -3.26 -2.68 5.88
C GLY A 52 -2.01 -2.92 5.01
N LYS A 53 -1.81 -4.15 4.52
CA LYS A 53 -0.75 -4.47 3.54
C LYS A 53 -0.87 -3.61 2.28
N LEU A 54 -2.06 -3.56 1.65
CA LEU A 54 -2.26 -2.74 0.45
C LEU A 54 -2.04 -1.25 0.70
N VAL A 55 -2.52 -0.73 1.84
CA VAL A 55 -2.29 0.68 2.22
C VAL A 55 -0.80 0.95 2.34
N GLY A 56 -0.03 0.07 2.99
CA GLY A 56 1.41 0.21 3.06
C GLY A 56 2.08 0.14 1.69
N GLU A 57 1.71 -0.79 0.81
CA GLU A 57 2.25 -0.87 -0.56
C GLU A 57 1.89 0.36 -1.42
N ILE A 58 0.70 0.95 -1.20
CA ILE A 58 0.29 2.23 -1.79
C ILE A 58 1.17 3.37 -1.29
N CYS A 59 1.44 3.43 0.02
CA CYS A 59 2.36 4.40 0.61
C CYS A 59 3.78 4.24 0.07
N MET A 60 4.18 3.01 -0.31
CA MET A 60 5.46 2.71 -0.94
C MET A 60 5.49 3.00 -2.47
N GLY A 61 4.53 3.77 -2.98
CA GLY A 61 4.41 4.14 -4.39
C GLY A 61 4.14 2.96 -5.34
N GLY A 62 3.71 1.80 -4.83
CA GLY A 62 3.60 0.55 -5.60
C GLY A 62 4.96 -0.06 -6.00
N LEU A 63 6.06 0.41 -5.41
CA LEU A 63 7.43 -0.06 -5.64
C LEU A 63 7.99 -0.90 -4.47
N GLY A 64 7.20 -1.06 -3.42
CA GLY A 64 7.51 -1.89 -2.26
C GLY A 64 6.55 -3.06 -2.13
N THR A 65 7.06 -4.15 -1.56
CA THR A 65 6.27 -5.31 -1.13
C THR A 65 6.26 -5.37 0.38
N ILE A 66 5.11 -5.65 0.97
CA ILE A 66 4.94 -5.82 2.41
C ILE A 66 4.44 -7.22 2.70
N ASP A 67 5.13 -7.96 3.56
CA ASP A 67 4.67 -9.28 4.03
C ASP A 67 4.56 -9.34 5.54
N PHE A 68 3.60 -10.10 6.05
CA PHE A 68 3.43 -10.28 7.49
C PHE A 68 4.45 -11.27 8.02
N ALA A 69 5.01 -10.94 9.18
CA ALA A 69 5.94 -11.78 9.89
C ALA A 69 5.64 -11.75 11.39
N SER A 70 6.35 -12.60 12.12
CA SER A 70 6.35 -12.61 13.58
C SER A 70 7.78 -12.39 14.03
N TYR A 71 7.99 -11.39 14.88
CA TYR A 71 9.29 -11.04 15.42
C TYR A 71 9.37 -11.46 16.88
N ASN A 72 10.41 -12.19 17.25
CA ASN A 72 10.68 -12.54 18.63
C ASN A 72 11.54 -11.45 19.27
N LEU A 73 10.94 -10.69 20.18
CA LEU A 73 11.62 -9.70 21.01
C LEU A 73 11.67 -10.23 22.45
N ASP A 74 12.85 -10.65 22.91
CA ASP A 74 13.09 -11.13 24.28
C ASP A 74 12.12 -12.24 24.76
N GLY A 75 11.74 -13.15 23.85
CA GLY A 75 10.79 -14.22 24.13
C GLY A 75 9.32 -13.88 23.83
N HIS A 76 9.03 -12.62 23.45
CA HIS A 76 7.69 -12.17 23.06
C HIS A 76 7.54 -12.15 21.53
N TYR A 77 6.53 -12.85 21.02
CA TYR A 77 6.20 -12.83 19.60
C TYR A 77 5.28 -11.64 19.28
N LEU A 78 5.82 -10.69 18.52
CA LEU A 78 5.12 -9.50 18.06
C LEU A 78 4.79 -9.64 16.57
N PRO A 79 3.56 -9.31 16.14
CA PRO A 79 3.28 -9.15 14.72
C PRO A 79 4.14 -8.03 14.15
N CYS A 80 4.77 -8.27 13.01
CA CYS A 80 5.56 -7.29 12.30
C CYS A 80 5.32 -7.41 10.79
N VAL A 81 6.00 -6.54 10.04
CA VAL A 81 6.05 -6.62 8.59
C VAL A 81 7.48 -6.66 8.10
N ASN A 82 7.73 -7.46 7.07
CA ASN A 82 8.91 -7.31 6.25
C ASN A 82 8.59 -6.37 5.10
N VAL A 83 9.47 -5.40 4.85
CA VAL A 83 9.31 -4.41 3.77
C VAL A 83 10.49 -4.53 2.83
N TYR A 84 10.21 -4.72 1.54
CA TYR A 84 11.23 -4.91 0.51
C TYR A 84 11.02 -3.91 -0.62
N THR A 85 12.10 -3.28 -1.09
CA THR A 85 12.06 -2.40 -2.27
C THR A 85 13.43 -2.35 -2.94
N SER A 86 13.45 -2.30 -4.27
CA SER A 86 14.67 -2.02 -5.06
C SER A 86 14.84 -0.53 -5.38
N HIS A 87 13.91 0.32 -4.92
CA HIS A 87 13.87 1.75 -5.23
C HIS A 87 13.77 2.63 -3.96
N PRO A 88 14.63 2.43 -2.94
CA PRO A 88 14.46 3.01 -1.60
C PRO A 88 14.46 4.54 -1.53
N LEU A 89 14.97 5.23 -2.56
CA LEU A 89 14.98 6.69 -2.60
C LEU A 89 13.63 7.29 -3.01
N ILE A 90 12.77 6.52 -3.67
CA ILE A 90 11.52 7.00 -4.27
C ILE A 90 10.29 6.18 -3.88
N SER A 91 10.49 5.00 -3.27
CA SER A 91 9.40 4.21 -2.71
C SER A 91 8.97 4.77 -1.37
#